data_AF-A0A814TZP4-F1
#
_entry.id   AF-A0A814TZP4-F1
#
_cell.length_a   1.000
_cell.length_b   1.000
_cell.length_c   1.000
_cell.angle_alpha   90.00
_cell.angle_beta   90.00
_cell.angle_gamma   90.00
#
_symmetry.space_group_name_H-M   'P 1'
#
loop_
_entity.id
_entity.type
_entity.pdbx_description
1 polymer ?
#
loop_
_entity_poly.entity_id
_entity_poly.type
_entity_poly.pdbx_seq_one_letter_code
_entity_poly.pdbx_strand_id
1 'polypeptide(L)'
;MMPTVIKQYEDQQVFSCISTNSLFHGTVWSSLKRASFVLWDNVTTTFSCKSRLFEINIQLNNAGAYLFSETDSDFTITASHPFRMNSSVNVIVDRIGYGQGCMISSSVTNVTMSLPVSDQLLGASVGTKCNKHAEMNTN
;
A
#
# COMPACT_ATOMS: atom_id res chain seq x y z
N MET A 1 4.68 -1.72 37.31
CA MET A 1 3.86 -2.17 36.17
C MET A 1 4.01 -1.11 35.08
N MET A 2 4.54 -1.47 33.91
CA MET A 2 4.85 -0.49 32.86
C MET A 2 3.55 -0.07 32.14
N PRO A 3 3.31 1.22 31.90
CA PRO A 3 2.12 1.68 31.20
C PRO A 3 2.02 1.06 29.81
N THR A 4 0.83 0.59 29.44
CA THR A 4 0.56 -0.10 28.17
C THR A 4 0.99 0.69 26.94
N VAL A 5 0.90 2.03 27.02
CA VAL A 5 1.33 2.96 25.97
C VAL A 5 2.84 2.95 25.78
N ILE A 6 3.61 2.93 26.88
CA ILE A 6 5.08 2.87 26.83
C ILE A 6 5.51 1.50 26.31
N LYS A 7 4.81 0.44 26.70
CA LYS A 7 5.05 -0.92 26.19
C LYS A 7 4.75 -1.05 24.71
N GLN A 8 3.66 -0.44 24.21
CA GLN A 8 3.40 -0.34 22.77
C GLN A 8 4.50 0.44 22.05
N TYR A 9 4.98 1.54 22.62
CA TYR A 9 6.04 2.35 22.03
C TYR A 9 7.38 1.61 21.96
N GLU A 10 7.72 0.84 23.01
CA GLU A 10 8.94 0.03 23.10
C GLU A 10 8.88 -1.25 22.26
N ASP A 11 7.74 -1.96 22.23
CA ASP A 11 7.55 -3.16 21.41
C ASP A 11 7.48 -2.82 19.91
N GLN A 12 6.96 -1.62 19.58
CA GLN A 12 6.87 -1.14 18.19
C GLN A 12 8.10 -0.37 17.70
N GLN A 13 9.10 -0.09 18.56
CA GLN A 13 10.32 0.68 18.28
C GLN A 13 10.25 1.55 17.01
N VAL A 14 9.93 2.85 17.18
CA VAL A 14 9.95 3.84 16.09
C VAL A 14 9.12 3.39 14.89
N PHE A 15 7.79 3.39 15.05
CA PHE A 15 6.92 3.43 13.89
C PHE A 15 7.13 4.76 13.17
N SER A 16 8.08 4.81 12.23
CA SER A 16 8.32 5.98 11.40
C SER A 16 7.70 5.75 10.03
N CYS A 17 6.73 6.59 9.73
CA CYS A 17 6.30 6.80 8.36
C CYS A 17 6.84 8.13 7.87
N ILE A 18 7.38 8.11 6.66
CA ILE A 18 7.80 9.32 5.96
C ILE A 18 7.06 9.40 4.63
N SER A 19 6.85 10.62 4.16
CA SER A 19 6.34 10.87 2.83
C SER A 19 7.17 11.91 2.12
N THR A 20 7.18 11.84 0.80
CA THR A 20 7.85 12.82 -0.05
C THR A 20 7.11 14.15 -0.13
N ASN A 21 5.84 14.23 0.28
CA ASN A 21 5.09 15.47 0.33
C ASN A 21 3.97 15.44 1.40
N SER A 22 3.23 16.54 1.54
CA SER A 22 2.13 16.69 2.49
C SER A 22 0.73 16.59 1.86
N LEU A 23 0.64 16.17 0.59
CA LEU A 23 -0.62 16.11 -0.17
C LEU A 23 -1.35 14.77 0.01
N PHE A 24 -1.12 14.10 1.13
CA PHE A 24 -1.72 12.82 1.44
C PHE A 24 -2.10 12.74 2.93
N HIS A 25 -2.96 11.79 3.25
CA HIS A 25 -3.18 11.33 4.61
C HIS A 25 -3.12 9.81 4.60
N GLY A 26 -2.32 9.22 5.48
CA GLY A 26 -2.18 7.78 5.60
C GLY A 26 -2.15 7.31 7.04
N THR A 27 -2.59 6.08 7.25
CA THR A 27 -2.46 5.35 8.50
C THR A 27 -2.02 3.92 8.21
N VAL A 28 -1.28 3.34 9.13
CA VAL A 28 -0.77 1.98 9.03
C VAL A 28 -0.94 1.31 10.37
N TRP A 29 -1.36 0.05 10.31
CA TRP A 29 -1.44 -0.84 11.44
C TRP A 29 -0.44 -1.96 11.23
N SER A 30 0.80 -1.74 11.70
CA SER A 30 1.93 -2.66 11.48
C SER A 30 1.65 -4.08 11.99
N SER A 31 1.02 -4.21 13.16
CA SER A 31 0.62 -5.50 13.74
C SER A 31 -0.40 -6.26 12.88
N LEU A 32 -1.17 -5.56 12.06
CA LEU A 32 -2.15 -6.14 11.15
C LEU A 32 -1.64 -6.25 9.70
N LYS A 33 -0.43 -5.74 9.41
CA LYS A 33 0.14 -5.59 8.06
C LYS A 33 -0.86 -4.92 7.10
N ARG A 34 -1.51 -3.85 7.58
CA ARG A 34 -2.54 -3.09 6.86
C ARG A 34 -2.18 -1.63 6.79
N ALA A 35 -2.59 -0.98 5.72
CA ALA A 35 -2.49 0.46 5.59
C ALA A 35 -3.63 1.05 4.77
N SER A 36 -3.92 2.32 5.02
CA SER A 36 -4.93 3.10 4.31
C SER A 36 -4.34 4.46 3.97
N PHE A 37 -4.57 4.91 2.74
CA PHE A 37 -4.05 6.16 2.22
C PHE A 37 -5.13 6.91 1.47
N VAL A 38 -5.07 8.23 1.53
CA VAL A 38 -5.75 9.12 0.61
C VAL A 38 -4.72 10.07 0.04
N LEU A 39 -4.62 10.12 -1.28
CA LEU A 39 -3.83 11.09 -2.01
C LEU A 39 -4.80 12.11 -2.61
N TRP A 40 -4.61 13.39 -2.30
CA TRP A 40 -5.56 14.44 -2.67
C TRP A 40 -5.40 14.90 -4.12
N ASP A 41 -4.16 14.91 -4.62
CA ASP A 41 -3.81 15.43 -5.95
C ASP A 41 -3.04 14.42 -6.79
N ASN A 42 -3.04 14.60 -8.11
CA ASN A 42 -2.25 13.78 -9.05
C ASN A 42 -0.76 14.17 -8.99
N VAL A 43 -0.12 13.82 -7.88
CA VAL A 43 1.31 14.04 -7.62
C VAL A 43 1.95 12.75 -7.16
N THR A 44 3.13 12.44 -7.70
CA THR A 44 3.89 11.28 -7.24
C THR A 44 4.25 11.44 -5.77
N THR A 45 3.69 10.54 -4.96
CA THR A 45 3.85 10.52 -3.51
C THR A 45 4.34 9.15 -3.11
N THR A 46 5.49 9.10 -2.49
CA THR A 46 6.02 7.88 -1.89
C THR A 46 5.77 7.95 -0.40
N PHE A 47 5.23 6.86 0.15
CA PHE A 47 4.95 6.70 1.57
C PHE A 47 5.66 5.45 2.05
N SER A 48 6.62 5.63 2.96
CA SER A 48 7.47 4.56 3.45
C SER A 48 7.27 4.43 4.95
N CYS A 49 6.90 3.24 5.41
CA CYS A 49 6.79 2.92 6.82
C CYS A 49 7.59 1.69 7.15
N LYS A 50 8.31 1.77 8.26
CA LYS A 50 9.14 0.67 8.74
C LYS A 50 8.90 0.43 10.22
N SER A 51 8.80 -0.84 10.56
CA SER A 51 8.76 -1.35 11.92
C SER A 51 9.45 -2.72 11.93
N ARG A 52 9.68 -3.29 13.11
CA ARG A 52 10.27 -4.63 13.24
C ARG A 52 9.44 -5.74 12.57
N LEU A 53 8.12 -5.56 12.47
CA LEU A 53 7.19 -6.59 12.01
C LEU A 53 6.67 -6.38 10.58
N PHE A 54 6.89 -5.18 10.05
CA PHE A 54 6.27 -4.74 8.80
C PHE A 54 7.06 -3.58 8.20
N GLU A 55 7.42 -3.74 6.93
CA GLU A 55 8.09 -2.72 6.12
C GLU A 55 7.35 -2.62 4.78
N ILE A 56 6.98 -1.39 4.43
CA ILE A 56 6.32 -1.11 3.19
C ILE A 56 6.71 0.25 2.65
N ASN A 57 6.87 0.32 1.34
CA ASN A 57 7.12 1.53 0.58
C ASN A 57 6.15 1.58 -0.59
N ILE A 58 5.16 2.47 -0.54
CA ILE A 58 4.12 2.61 -1.56
C ILE A 58 4.30 3.93 -2.29
N GLN A 59 4.36 3.87 -3.62
CA GLN A 59 4.28 5.04 -4.49
C GLN A 59 2.91 5.12 -5.15
N LEU A 60 2.27 6.27 -5.01
CA LEU A 60 1.00 6.63 -5.61
C LEU A 60 1.21 7.81 -6.57
N ASN A 61 0.59 7.76 -7.74
CA ASN A 61 0.69 8.83 -8.75
C ASN A 61 -0.64 9.52 -9.04
N ASN A 62 -1.74 8.97 -8.54
CA ASN A 62 -3.09 9.45 -8.83
C ASN A 62 -3.81 9.77 -7.52
N ALA A 63 -4.62 10.83 -7.55
CA ALA A 63 -5.54 11.10 -6.46
C ALA A 63 -6.49 9.91 -6.26
N GLY A 64 -6.88 9.65 -5.02
CA GLY A 64 -7.75 8.52 -4.69
C GLY A 64 -7.55 8.02 -3.28
N ALA A 65 -8.40 7.06 -2.92
CA ALA A 65 -8.30 6.30 -1.69
C ALA A 65 -7.70 4.93 -1.98
N TYR A 66 -6.76 4.50 -1.16
CA TYR A 66 -6.00 3.27 -1.32
C TYR A 66 -6.00 2.47 -0.03
N LEU A 67 -6.12 1.16 -0.14
CA LEU A 67 -5.97 0.22 0.96
C LEU A 67 -4.91 -0.82 0.58
N PHE A 68 -4.03 -1.11 1.53
CA PHE A 68 -3.09 -2.21 1.49
C PHE A 68 -3.43 -3.20 2.60
N SER A 69 -3.42 -4.49 2.28
CA SER A 69 -3.50 -5.57 3.27
C SER A 69 -2.58 -6.70 2.87
N GLU A 70 -1.86 -7.25 3.83
CA GLU A 70 -0.98 -8.39 3.63
C GLU A 70 -1.27 -9.51 4.62
N THR A 71 -1.19 -10.74 4.13
CA THR A 71 -1.16 -11.98 4.89
C THR A 71 0.20 -12.65 4.70
N ASP A 72 0.36 -13.87 5.22
CA ASP A 72 1.61 -14.60 5.03
C ASP A 72 1.79 -15.11 3.60
N SER A 73 0.68 -15.34 2.87
CA SER A 73 0.66 -15.85 1.50
C SER A 73 0.38 -14.82 0.43
N ASP A 74 -0.22 -13.67 0.78
CA ASP A 74 -0.79 -12.76 -0.21
C ASP A 74 -0.67 -11.30 0.23
N PHE A 75 -0.76 -10.38 -0.72
CA PHE A 75 -1.16 -9.01 -0.42
C PHE A 75 -2.21 -8.53 -1.42
N THR A 76 -2.98 -7.54 -1.00
CA THR A 76 -4.07 -6.95 -1.79
C THR A 76 -3.91 -5.45 -1.78
N ILE A 77 -4.03 -4.85 -2.96
CA ILE A 77 -4.19 -3.41 -3.13
C ILE A 77 -5.62 -3.16 -3.56
N THR A 78 -6.26 -2.19 -2.94
CA THR A 78 -7.56 -1.68 -3.37
C THR A 78 -7.43 -0.19 -3.60
N ALA A 79 -8.03 0.30 -4.67
CA ALA A 79 -8.09 1.70 -4.99
C ALA A 79 -9.53 2.12 -5.31
N SER A 80 -9.87 3.34 -4.96
CA SER A 80 -11.09 4.02 -5.38
C SER A 80 -10.73 5.42 -5.82
N HIS A 81 -11.37 5.88 -6.91
CA HIS A 81 -11.22 7.24 -7.39
C HIS A 81 -12.61 7.91 -7.47
N PRO A 82 -12.82 9.05 -6.79
CA PRO A 82 -14.16 9.62 -6.63
C PRO A 82 -14.76 10.20 -7.93
N PHE A 83 -13.93 10.65 -8.88
CA PHE A 83 -14.38 11.36 -10.08
C PHE A 83 -13.93 10.77 -11.42
N ARG A 84 -13.09 9.74 -11.43
CA ARG A 84 -12.44 9.23 -12.65
C ARG A 84 -12.99 7.86 -12.98
N MET A 85 -13.26 7.64 -14.27
CA MET A 85 -13.79 6.40 -14.82
C MET A 85 -13.00 6.00 -16.07
N ASN A 86 -13.23 4.79 -16.57
CA ASN A 86 -12.69 4.28 -17.83
C ASN A 86 -11.19 4.56 -18.01
N SER A 87 -10.42 4.29 -16.95
CA SER A 87 -8.98 4.52 -16.90
C SER A 87 -8.36 3.58 -15.88
N SER A 88 -7.04 3.63 -15.71
CA SER A 88 -6.35 2.79 -14.74
C SER A 88 -5.58 3.64 -13.73
N VAL A 89 -5.45 3.11 -12.53
CA VAL A 89 -4.56 3.64 -11.49
C VAL A 89 -3.38 2.71 -11.31
N ASN A 90 -2.23 3.31 -11.06
CA ASN A 90 -0.97 2.61 -10.90
C ASN A 90 -0.44 2.81 -9.48
N VAL A 91 -0.08 1.70 -8.84
CA VAL A 91 0.48 1.69 -7.48
C VAL A 91 1.76 0.87 -7.50
N ILE A 92 2.86 1.45 -7.07
CA ILE A 92 4.12 0.72 -6.92
C ILE A 92 4.28 0.37 -5.44
N VAL A 93 4.54 -0.90 -5.15
CA VAL A 93 4.64 -1.45 -3.81
C VAL A 93 5.97 -2.17 -3.68
N ASP A 94 6.86 -1.60 -2.89
CA ASP A 94 8.11 -2.18 -2.48
C ASP A 94 7.99 -2.66 -1.02
N ARG A 95 8.40 -3.91 -0.79
CA ARG A 95 8.15 -4.68 0.43
C ARG A 95 9.14 -5.84 0.50
N ILE A 96 9.20 -6.53 1.65
CA ILE A 96 10.02 -7.74 1.76
C ILE A 96 9.46 -8.85 0.87
N GLY A 97 10.16 -9.22 -0.20
CA GLY A 97 9.67 -10.18 -1.21
C GLY A 97 8.85 -9.52 -2.33
N TYR A 98 8.29 -10.32 -3.25
CA TYR A 98 7.60 -9.82 -4.44
C TYR A 98 6.20 -10.41 -4.64
N GLY A 99 5.38 -9.74 -5.46
CA GLY A 99 4.02 -10.17 -5.83
C GLY A 99 3.96 -10.91 -7.16
N GLN A 100 3.76 -12.23 -7.13
CA GLN A 100 3.45 -13.03 -8.32
C GLN A 100 1.96 -12.90 -8.69
N GLY A 101 1.66 -12.86 -9.99
CA GLY A 101 0.30 -12.67 -10.52
C GLY A 101 -0.11 -11.20 -10.68
N CYS A 102 0.65 -10.28 -10.08
CA CYS A 102 0.53 -8.84 -10.30
C CYS A 102 1.70 -8.25 -11.08
N MET A 103 2.80 -9.01 -11.23
CA MET A 103 3.99 -8.65 -12.01
C MET A 103 4.81 -9.88 -12.41
N ILE A 104 5.80 -9.65 -13.30
CA ILE A 104 6.60 -10.68 -13.97
C ILE A 104 8.00 -10.94 -13.33
N SER A 105 8.75 -10.00 -12.72
CA SER A 105 10.14 -10.34 -12.28
C SER A 105 10.95 -9.28 -11.48
N SER A 106 10.43 -8.65 -10.42
CA SER A 106 11.28 -7.79 -9.54
C SER A 106 10.77 -7.72 -8.10
N SER A 107 11.61 -7.25 -7.16
CA SER A 107 11.25 -6.98 -5.76
C SER A 107 10.18 -5.88 -5.60
N VAL A 108 10.04 -5.01 -6.60
CA VAL A 108 9.15 -3.84 -6.56
C VAL A 108 7.88 -4.09 -7.36
N THR A 109 6.75 -4.33 -6.70
CA THR A 109 5.49 -4.69 -7.37
C THR A 109 4.72 -3.49 -7.90
N ASN A 110 4.66 -3.36 -9.22
CA ASN A 110 3.80 -2.45 -9.94
C ASN A 110 2.41 -3.08 -10.18
N VAL A 111 1.41 -2.57 -9.48
CA VAL A 111 0.01 -3.00 -9.57
C VAL A 111 -0.80 -1.99 -10.40
N THR A 112 -1.43 -2.47 -11.46
CA THR A 112 -2.37 -1.68 -12.27
C THR A 112 -3.79 -2.17 -12.03
N MET A 113 -4.69 -1.25 -11.67
CA MET A 113 -6.11 -1.54 -11.46
C MET A 113 -6.95 -0.70 -12.41
N SER A 114 -7.84 -1.35 -13.15
CA SER A 114 -8.81 -0.66 -14.02
C SER A 114 -9.94 -0.09 -13.17
N LEU A 115 -10.17 1.21 -13.27
CA LEU A 115 -11.31 1.87 -12.65
C LEU A 115 -12.63 1.50 -13.37
N PRO A 116 -13.78 1.64 -12.69
CA PRO A 116 -15.07 1.34 -13.28
C PRO A 116 -15.35 2.14 -14.56
N VAL A 117 -16.08 1.50 -15.49
CA VAL A 117 -16.46 2.09 -16.78
C VAL A 117 -17.89 2.66 -16.79
N SER A 118 -18.70 2.31 -15.79
CA SER A 118 -20.10 2.73 -15.69
C SER A 118 -20.26 3.79 -14.59
N ASP A 119 -21.03 4.82 -14.88
CA ASP A 119 -21.35 5.92 -13.96
C ASP A 119 -21.99 5.45 -12.65
N GLN A 120 -22.73 4.33 -12.69
CA GLN A 120 -23.33 3.72 -11.50
C GLN A 120 -22.30 3.20 -10.49
N LEU A 121 -21.08 2.97 -10.96
CA LEU A 121 -19.95 2.47 -10.17
C LEU A 121 -18.89 3.56 -9.94
N LEU A 122 -19.21 4.84 -10.19
CA LEU A 122 -18.30 5.93 -9.89
C LEU A 122 -17.93 5.92 -8.40
N GLY A 123 -16.63 5.98 -8.10
CA GLY A 123 -16.11 5.87 -6.74
C GLY A 123 -16.12 4.46 -6.15
N ALA A 124 -16.57 3.43 -6.89
CA ALA A 124 -16.47 2.06 -6.43
C ALA A 124 -15.01 1.63 -6.31
N SER A 125 -14.75 0.80 -5.30
CA SER A 125 -13.43 0.23 -5.05
C SER A 125 -13.13 -0.89 -6.04
N VAL A 126 -11.94 -0.86 -6.61
CA VAL A 126 -11.36 -1.93 -7.43
C VAL A 126 -10.12 -2.46 -6.73
N GLY A 127 -9.82 -3.74 -6.85
CA GLY A 127 -8.70 -4.33 -6.14
C GLY A 127 -8.05 -5.48 -6.87
N THR A 128 -6.77 -5.66 -6.58
CA THR A 128 -5.93 -6.73 -7.13
C THR A 128 -5.27 -7.47 -5.98
N LYS A 129 -5.33 -8.80 -6.02
CA LYS A 129 -4.66 -9.71 -5.09
C LYS A 129 -3.40 -10.28 -5.76
N CYS A 130 -2.29 -10.25 -5.03
CA CYS A 130 -0.98 -10.74 -5.45
C CYS A 130 -0.52 -11.84 -4.52
N ASN A 131 0.01 -12.94 -5.07
CA ASN A 131 0.62 -13.99 -4.26
C ASN A 131 1.99 -13.51 -3.79
N LYS A 132 2.25 -13.60 -2.50
CA LYS A 132 3.49 -13.19 -1.87
C LYS A 132 4.51 -14.30 -1.97
N HIS A 133 5.68 -13.98 -2.51
CA HIS A 133 6.84 -14.86 -2.54
C HIS A 133 8.02 -14.22 -1.82
N ALA A 134 8.88 -15.06 -1.24
CA ALA A 134 10.15 -14.63 -0.67
C ALA A 134 11.02 -13.99 -1.75
N GLU A 135 11.96 -13.14 -1.35
CA GLU A 135 12.92 -12.53 -2.28
C GLU A 135 13.65 -13.62 -3.08
N MET A 136 13.82 -13.40 -4.39
CA MET A 136 14.71 -14.24 -5.18
C MET A 136 16.13 -14.03 -4.65
N ASN A 137 16.69 -15.03 -3.96
CA ASN A 137 18.12 -15.08 -3.69
C ASN A 137 18.84 -15.15 -5.04
N THR A 138 19.33 -14.01 -5.52
CA THR A 138 20.34 -13.98 -6.57
C THR A 138 21.66 -14.41 -5.93
N ASN A 139 21.94 -15.70 -5.96
CA ASN A 139 23.30 -16.22 -5.80
C ASN A 139 24.14 -15.85 -7.03
#